data_AF-A0A165W9W9-F1
#
_entry.id   AF-A0A165W9W9-F1
#
_cell.length_a   1.000
_cell.length_b   1.000
_cell.length_c   1.000
_cell.angle_alpha   90.00
_cell.angle_beta   90.00
_cell.angle_gamma   90.00
#
_symmetry.space_group_name_H-M   'P 1'
#
loop_
_entity.id
_entity.type
_entity.pdbx_description
1 polymer ?
#
loop_
_entity_poly.entity_id
_entity_poly.type
_entity_poly.pdbx_seq_one_letter_code
_entity_poly.pdbx_strand_id
1 'polypeptide(L)'
;MTKLFHATPENCMPTKRGLDQVYSTLPVMVFALFYVPAALLMAFVLLQTYAEKAEEISDRILRISSRMLFALMMFFVLAALSHPLPNKLVLARSENTTILSFLAETLNAPAVSTLGPIIAVTAIYSSFLTFYLGSNEALVGLLKAASPELVNIVGDRKVRVLLVVFFFVTIWLAASLEPPIISAIADLFAPFIAIILFLLPMYAIRTVPALAKYKGALSNIFVTIAGLVTVSATLRNFF
;
A
#
# COMPACT_ATOMS: atom_id res chain seq x y z
N MET A 1 42.15 17.60 -7.34
CA MET A 1 40.69 17.46 -7.12
C MET A 1 40.26 16.01 -7.44
N THR A 2 40.63 14.90 -6.81
CA THR A 2 41.13 14.50 -5.48
C THR A 2 40.17 14.69 -4.29
N LYS A 3 38.97 14.11 -4.42
CA LYS A 3 38.20 13.42 -3.35
C LYS A 3 37.41 12.28 -4.04
N LEU A 4 38.02 11.14 -4.41
CA LEU A 4 38.06 9.91 -3.60
C LEU A 4 36.71 9.71 -2.89
N PHE A 5 35.69 9.07 -3.48
CA PHE A 5 35.61 7.62 -3.78
C PHE A 5 36.14 6.70 -2.66
N HIS A 6 35.99 7.13 -1.40
CA HIS A 6 36.02 6.25 -0.24
C HIS A 6 34.67 6.30 0.47
N ALA A 7 33.67 5.64 -0.12
CA ALA A 7 32.67 4.97 0.70
C ALA A 7 33.29 3.64 1.09
N THR A 8 33.86 3.58 2.30
CA THR A 8 34.36 2.34 2.88
C THR A 8 33.20 1.33 2.99
N PRO A 9 33.42 0.04 2.67
CA PRO A 9 32.39 -1.00 2.79
C PRO A 9 32.11 -1.40 4.25
N GLU A 10 32.69 -0.69 5.24
CA GLU A 10 32.54 -0.95 6.67
C GLU A 10 31.26 -0.37 7.29
N ASN A 11 30.43 0.36 6.53
CA ASN A 11 29.07 0.73 6.96
C ASN A 11 28.00 -0.28 6.53
N CYS A 12 28.39 -1.46 6.04
CA CYS A 12 27.49 -2.59 5.83
C CYS A 12 26.98 -3.10 7.17
N MET A 13 25.91 -2.45 7.63
CA MET A 13 24.97 -2.84 8.69
C MET A 13 25.61 -3.26 10.02
N PRO A 14 25.36 -2.56 11.15
CA PRO A 14 25.42 -3.28 12.42
C PRO A 14 24.50 -4.49 12.25
N THR A 15 25.01 -5.69 12.52
CA THR A 15 24.28 -6.95 12.57
C THR A 15 23.16 -6.84 13.60
N LYS A 16 22.13 -6.04 13.30
CA LYS A 16 20.87 -6.06 14.01
C LYS A 16 20.35 -7.47 13.76
N ARG A 17 20.09 -8.20 14.85
CA ARG A 17 19.63 -9.60 14.82
C ARG A 17 18.56 -9.73 13.74
N GLY A 18 18.55 -10.81 12.95
CA GLY A 18 17.59 -10.95 11.84
C GLY A 18 16.13 -10.63 12.24
N LEU A 19 15.76 -10.87 13.50
CA LEU A 19 14.49 -10.42 14.09
C LEU A 19 14.27 -8.90 14.08
N ASP A 20 15.26 -8.10 14.44
CA ASP A 20 15.17 -6.63 14.43
C ASP A 20 14.96 -6.09 13.01
N GLN A 21 15.57 -6.73 12.02
CA GLN A 21 15.41 -6.35 10.61
C GLN A 21 14.01 -6.72 10.10
N VAL A 22 13.52 -7.92 10.43
CA VAL A 22 12.13 -8.31 10.14
C VAL A 22 11.16 -7.36 10.82
N TYR A 23 11.38 -7.06 12.10
CA TYR A 23 10.52 -6.15 12.86
C TYR A 23 10.45 -4.75 12.24
N SER A 24 11.59 -4.18 11.83
CA SER A 24 11.64 -2.83 11.24
C SER A 24 11.04 -2.76 9.82
N THR A 25 10.93 -3.90 9.13
CA THR A 25 10.37 -3.98 7.76
C THR A 25 8.90 -4.36 7.71
N LEU A 26 8.32 -4.82 8.83
CA LEU A 26 6.89 -5.15 8.96
C LEU A 26 5.97 -4.05 8.42
N PRO A 27 6.16 -2.75 8.72
CA PRO A 27 5.20 -1.74 8.29
C PRO A 27 5.19 -1.54 6.77
N VAL A 28 6.37 -1.62 6.14
CA VAL A 28 6.50 -1.56 4.68
C VAL A 28 5.87 -2.80 4.03
N MET A 29 6.02 -3.98 4.63
CA MET A 29 5.37 -5.20 4.13
C MET A 29 3.84 -5.12 4.22
N VAL A 30 3.31 -4.57 5.32
CA VAL A 30 1.87 -4.32 5.47
C VAL A 30 1.37 -3.34 4.41
N PHE A 31 2.09 -2.24 4.21
CA PHE A 31 1.75 -1.25 3.19
C PHE A 31 1.76 -1.86 1.78
N ALA A 32 2.73 -2.72 1.46
CA ALA A 32 2.83 -3.37 0.15
C ALA A 32 1.60 -4.25 -0.18
N LEU A 33 0.86 -4.69 0.84
CA LEU A 33 -0.37 -5.47 0.70
C LEU A 33 -1.64 -4.61 0.84
N PHE A 34 -1.53 -3.29 0.75
CA PHE A 34 -2.66 -2.39 0.88
C PHE A 34 -3.57 -2.42 -0.36
N TYR A 35 -4.76 -3.02 -0.22
CA TYR A 35 -5.76 -3.14 -1.30
C TYR A 35 -7.09 -2.42 -0.98
N VAL A 36 -7.15 -1.62 0.09
CA VAL A 36 -8.41 -1.01 0.58
C VAL A 36 -9.16 -0.21 -0.50
N PRO A 37 -8.52 0.65 -1.33
CA PRO A 37 -9.25 1.40 -2.36
C PRO A 37 -9.94 0.49 -3.38
N ALA A 38 -9.29 -0.62 -3.76
CA ALA A 38 -9.87 -1.63 -4.65
C ALA A 38 -11.07 -2.33 -4.00
N ALA A 39 -10.96 -2.68 -2.72
CA ALA A 39 -12.04 -3.32 -1.97
C ALA A 39 -13.26 -2.38 -1.82
N LEU A 40 -13.04 -1.08 -1.59
CA LEU A 40 -14.13 -0.10 -1.49
C LEU A 40 -14.89 0.04 -2.81
N LEU A 41 -14.18 0.17 -3.93
CA LEU A 41 -14.79 0.23 -5.26
C LEU A 41 -15.57 -1.04 -5.58
N MET A 42 -14.98 -2.19 -5.32
CA MET A 42 -15.63 -3.48 -5.50
C MET A 42 -16.89 -3.59 -4.66
N ALA A 43 -16.82 -3.27 -3.37
CA ALA A 43 -17.97 -3.34 -2.47
C ALA A 43 -19.10 -2.42 -2.95
N PHE A 44 -18.78 -1.20 -3.37
CA PHE A 44 -19.76 -0.25 -3.91
C PHE A 44 -20.47 -0.80 -5.15
N VAL A 45 -19.72 -1.31 -6.13
CA VAL A 45 -20.28 -1.87 -7.37
C VAL A 45 -21.14 -3.11 -7.09
N LEU A 46 -20.68 -4.00 -6.20
CA LEU A 46 -21.41 -5.21 -5.84
C LEU A 46 -22.71 -4.89 -5.08
N LEU A 47 -22.70 -3.90 -4.18
CA LEU A 47 -23.90 -3.45 -3.47
C LEU A 47 -24.96 -2.91 -4.43
N GLN A 48 -24.56 -2.14 -5.44
CA GLN A 48 -25.49 -1.61 -6.45
C GLN A 48 -26.07 -2.71 -7.35
N THR A 49 -25.28 -3.74 -7.65
CA THR A 49 -25.66 -4.75 -8.65
C THR A 49 -26.38 -5.96 -8.05
N TYR A 50 -25.96 -6.40 -6.86
CA TYR A 50 -26.36 -7.67 -6.26
C TYR A 50 -27.00 -7.55 -4.87
N ALA A 51 -27.05 -6.34 -4.29
CA ALA A 51 -27.66 -6.03 -2.99
C ALA A 51 -27.34 -7.07 -1.89
N GLU A 52 -28.30 -7.93 -1.52
CA GLU A 52 -28.15 -8.93 -0.45
C GLU A 52 -27.04 -9.96 -0.70
N LYS A 53 -26.75 -10.30 -1.97
CA LYS A 53 -25.69 -11.26 -2.32
C LYS A 53 -24.29 -10.62 -2.41
N ALA A 54 -24.20 -9.30 -2.25
CA ALA A 54 -22.94 -8.57 -2.44
C ALA A 54 -21.84 -9.06 -1.49
N GLU A 55 -22.19 -9.38 -0.24
CA GLU A 55 -21.24 -9.85 0.77
C GLU A 55 -20.63 -11.21 0.41
N GLU A 56 -21.45 -12.21 0.07
CA GLU A 56 -20.98 -13.55 -0.29
C GLU A 56 -20.10 -13.53 -1.55
N ILE A 57 -20.51 -12.73 -2.55
CA ILE A 57 -19.75 -12.57 -3.79
C ILE A 57 -18.42 -11.87 -3.51
N SER A 58 -18.43 -10.80 -2.71
CA SER A 58 -17.25 -10.07 -2.27
C SER A 58 -16.25 -10.99 -1.57
N ASP A 59 -16.71 -11.80 -0.62
CA ASP A 59 -15.88 -12.75 0.12
C ASP A 59 -15.24 -13.80 -0.80
N ARG A 60 -15.98 -14.29 -1.78
CA ARG A 60 -15.46 -15.24 -2.76
C ARG A 60 -14.37 -14.61 -3.62
N ILE A 61 -14.60 -13.40 -4.15
CA ILE A 61 -13.63 -12.67 -4.96
C ILE A 61 -12.38 -12.40 -4.12
N LEU A 62 -12.53 -11.84 -2.92
CA LEU A 62 -11.42 -11.48 -2.05
C LEU A 62 -10.57 -12.71 -1.69
N ARG A 63 -11.19 -13.86 -1.41
CA ARG A 63 -10.48 -15.10 -1.09
C ARG A 63 -9.72 -15.67 -2.29
N ILE A 64 -10.26 -15.57 -3.50
CA ILE A 64 -9.58 -16.05 -4.72
C ILE A 64 -8.42 -15.10 -5.05
N SER A 65 -8.68 -13.80 -5.11
CA SER A 65 -7.68 -12.79 -5.44
C SER A 65 -6.53 -12.79 -4.44
N SER A 66 -6.80 -12.90 -3.14
CA SER A 66 -5.75 -12.95 -2.11
C SER A 66 -4.87 -14.19 -2.25
N ARG A 67 -5.45 -15.36 -2.59
CA ARG A 67 -4.68 -16.58 -2.84
C ARG A 67 -3.81 -16.47 -4.09
N MET A 68 -4.35 -15.91 -5.17
CA MET A 68 -3.61 -15.67 -6.41
C MET A 68 -2.45 -14.69 -6.19
N LEU A 69 -2.71 -13.57 -5.51
CA LEU A 69 -1.70 -12.58 -5.18
C LEU A 69 -0.58 -13.18 -4.32
N PHE A 70 -0.93 -13.91 -3.26
CA PHE A 70 0.04 -14.56 -2.40
C PHE A 70 0.90 -15.59 -3.16
N ALA A 71 0.27 -16.44 -3.99
CA ALA A 71 0.98 -17.44 -4.78
C ALA A 71 1.96 -16.80 -5.77
N LEU A 72 1.52 -15.75 -6.47
CA LEU A 72 2.35 -15.00 -7.40
C LEU A 72 3.53 -14.31 -6.68
N MET A 73 3.27 -13.70 -5.52
CA MET A 73 4.30 -13.01 -4.74
C MET A 73 5.35 -13.99 -4.20
N MET A 74 4.92 -15.15 -3.69
CA MET A 74 5.85 -16.20 -3.23
C MET A 74 6.66 -16.76 -4.39
N PHE A 75 6.03 -17.01 -5.54
CA PHE A 75 6.75 -17.44 -6.75
C PHE A 75 7.84 -16.44 -7.15
N PHE A 76 7.51 -15.14 -7.18
CA PHE A 76 8.46 -14.09 -7.50
C PHE A 76 9.61 -14.01 -6.50
N VAL A 77 9.33 -14.09 -5.19
CA VAL A 77 10.36 -14.05 -4.15
C VAL A 77 11.30 -15.25 -4.23
N LEU A 78 10.76 -16.46 -4.44
CA LEU A 78 11.57 -17.67 -4.60
C LEU A 78 12.42 -17.62 -5.88
N ALA A 79 11.86 -17.11 -6.98
CA ALA A 79 12.58 -16.91 -8.22
C ALA A 79 13.75 -15.91 -8.05
N ALA A 80 13.51 -14.79 -7.36
CA ALA A 80 14.52 -13.78 -7.09
C ALA A 80 15.63 -14.29 -6.15
N LEU A 81 15.29 -15.10 -5.14
CA LEU A 81 16.26 -15.68 -4.20
C LEU A 81 17.19 -16.71 -4.88
N SER A 82 16.74 -17.31 -5.98
CA SER A 82 17.51 -18.32 -6.73
C SER A 82 18.66 -17.70 -7.54
N HIS A 83 18.68 -16.38 -7.70
CA HIS A 83 19.75 -15.66 -8.41
C HIS A 83 20.70 -14.93 -7.42
N PRO A 84 22.02 -14.88 -7.67
CA PRO A 84 22.96 -14.20 -6.79
C PRO A 84 22.82 -12.67 -6.90
N LEU A 85 22.09 -12.04 -5.96
CA LEU A 85 21.80 -10.60 -5.92
C LEU A 85 22.56 -9.72 -4.87
N PRO A 86 23.45 -10.20 -3.98
CA PRO A 86 23.60 -9.58 -2.66
C PRO A 86 24.22 -8.17 -2.62
N ASN A 87 25.03 -7.76 -3.60
CA ASN A 87 25.77 -6.49 -3.49
C ASN A 87 25.12 -5.30 -4.21
N LYS A 88 24.32 -5.53 -5.26
CA LYS A 88 23.74 -4.42 -6.03
C LYS A 88 22.33 -4.00 -5.56
N LEU A 89 21.65 -4.83 -4.76
CA LEU A 89 20.34 -4.50 -4.18
C LEU A 89 20.39 -3.32 -3.19
N VAL A 90 21.46 -3.22 -2.41
CA VAL A 90 21.64 -2.13 -1.44
C VAL A 90 21.80 -0.79 -2.15
N LEU A 91 22.57 -0.77 -3.24
CA LEU A 91 22.74 0.40 -4.10
C LEU A 91 21.43 0.79 -4.80
N ALA A 92 20.72 -0.18 -5.39
CA ALA A 92 19.43 0.07 -6.04
C ALA A 92 18.37 0.64 -5.07
N ARG A 93 18.38 0.21 -3.80
CA ARG A 93 17.51 0.77 -2.75
C ARG A 93 17.82 2.24 -2.48
N SER A 94 19.11 2.63 -2.46
CA SER A 94 19.50 4.02 -2.23
C SER A 94 19.14 4.95 -3.38
N GLU A 95 19.08 4.41 -4.61
CA GLU A 95 18.72 5.16 -5.81
C GLU A 95 17.20 5.21 -6.08
N ASN A 96 16.37 4.62 -5.20
CA ASN A 96 14.92 4.45 -5.41
C ASN A 96 14.57 3.75 -6.73
N THR A 97 15.48 2.93 -7.25
CA THR A 97 15.29 2.22 -8.52
C THR A 97 14.35 1.03 -8.33
N THR A 98 13.41 0.85 -9.25
CA THR A 98 12.46 -0.29 -9.18
C THR A 98 13.19 -1.62 -9.33
N ILE A 99 12.69 -2.67 -8.67
CA ILE A 99 13.29 -4.01 -8.77
C ILE A 99 13.28 -4.54 -10.21
N LEU A 100 12.27 -4.14 -11.01
CA LEU A 100 12.17 -4.50 -12.43
C LEU A 100 13.26 -3.84 -13.26
N SER A 101 13.51 -2.54 -13.05
CA SER A 101 14.62 -1.82 -13.69
C SER A 101 15.96 -2.44 -13.30
N PHE A 102 16.13 -2.77 -12.02
CA PHE A 102 17.33 -3.42 -11.51
C PHE A 102 17.57 -4.82 -12.12
N LEU A 103 16.52 -5.63 -12.23
CA LEU A 103 16.60 -6.95 -12.86
C LEU A 103 16.84 -6.84 -14.37
N ALA A 104 16.26 -5.84 -15.05
CA ALA A 104 16.50 -5.61 -16.48
C ALA A 104 17.99 -5.34 -16.76
N GLU A 105 18.63 -4.53 -15.92
CA GLU A 105 20.05 -4.20 -16.02
C GLU A 105 20.94 -5.41 -15.69
N THR A 106 20.59 -6.15 -14.65
CA THR A 106 21.42 -7.27 -14.18
C THR A 106 21.32 -8.49 -15.10
N LEU A 107 20.15 -8.76 -15.67
CA LEU A 107 19.90 -9.91 -16.54
C LEU A 107 20.30 -9.67 -18.00
N ASN A 108 20.63 -8.43 -18.40
CA ASN A 108 20.94 -8.05 -19.79
C ASN A 108 19.97 -8.65 -20.82
N ALA A 109 18.69 -8.74 -20.47
CA ALA A 109 17.67 -9.41 -21.26
C ALA A 109 16.88 -8.38 -22.12
N PRO A 110 17.01 -8.39 -23.46
CA PRO A 110 16.40 -7.37 -24.34
C PRO A 110 14.87 -7.29 -24.24
N ALA A 111 14.22 -8.42 -23.93
CA ALA A 111 12.78 -8.47 -23.71
C ALA A 111 12.36 -7.69 -22.46
N VAL A 112 13.15 -7.75 -21.39
CA VAL A 112 12.84 -7.11 -20.10
C VAL A 112 13.08 -5.61 -20.16
N SER A 113 14.13 -5.16 -20.86
CA SER A 113 14.42 -3.73 -21.03
C SER A 113 13.36 -3.01 -21.86
N THR A 114 12.74 -3.70 -22.82
CA THR A 114 11.73 -3.11 -23.72
C THR A 114 10.32 -3.19 -23.13
N LEU A 115 9.95 -4.35 -22.56
CA LEU A 115 8.62 -4.55 -21.98
C LEU A 115 8.50 -3.96 -20.57
N GLY A 116 9.60 -3.88 -19.81
CA GLY A 116 9.62 -3.38 -18.44
C GLY A 116 8.95 -2.01 -18.27
N PRO A 117 9.35 -0.97 -19.03
CA PRO A 117 8.71 0.33 -18.97
C PRO A 117 7.23 0.32 -19.34
N ILE A 118 6.83 -0.46 -20.37
CA ILE A 118 5.43 -0.57 -20.81
C ILE A 118 4.56 -1.18 -19.71
N ILE A 119 5.04 -2.27 -19.09
CA ILE A 119 4.39 -2.93 -17.97
C ILE A 119 4.30 -1.97 -16.78
N ALA A 120 5.38 -1.25 -16.47
CA ALA A 120 5.42 -0.29 -15.38
C ALA A 120 4.38 0.84 -15.57
N VAL A 121 4.33 1.47 -16.75
CA VAL A 121 3.36 2.54 -17.04
C VAL A 121 1.93 2.02 -16.96
N THR A 122 1.66 0.84 -17.53
CA THR A 122 0.32 0.23 -17.49
C THR A 122 -0.11 -0.09 -16.05
N ALA A 123 0.81 -0.63 -15.24
CA ALA A 123 0.55 -0.94 -13.84
C ALA A 123 0.31 0.34 -13.01
N ILE A 124 1.13 1.38 -13.22
CA ILE A 124 0.97 2.67 -12.55
C ILE A 124 -0.39 3.28 -12.89
N TYR A 125 -0.77 3.31 -14.17
CA TYR A 125 -2.05 3.89 -14.59
C TYR A 125 -3.25 3.12 -14.02
N SER A 126 -3.23 1.79 -14.07
CA SER A 126 -4.29 0.95 -13.51
C SER A 126 -4.42 1.11 -11.98
N SER A 127 -3.29 1.16 -11.27
CA SER A 127 -3.27 1.36 -9.82
C SER A 127 -3.79 2.76 -9.47
N PHE A 128 -3.34 3.78 -10.21
CA PHE A 128 -3.77 5.16 -10.02
C PHE A 128 -5.29 5.31 -10.13
N LEU A 129 -5.93 4.73 -11.17
CA LEU A 129 -7.38 4.81 -11.32
C LEU A 129 -8.14 4.17 -10.15
N THR A 130 -7.65 3.03 -9.66
CA THR A 130 -8.26 2.32 -8.53
C THR A 130 -8.18 3.14 -7.25
N PHE A 131 -7.03 3.77 -6.99
CA PHE A 131 -6.86 4.64 -5.83
C PHE A 131 -7.67 5.93 -5.97
N TYR A 132 -7.59 6.58 -7.13
CA TYR A 132 -8.30 7.84 -7.37
C TYR A 132 -9.81 7.68 -7.24
N LEU A 133 -10.41 6.71 -7.93
CA LEU A 133 -11.85 6.49 -7.86
C LEU A 133 -12.30 6.08 -6.45
N GLY A 134 -11.55 5.18 -5.79
CA GLY A 134 -11.87 4.72 -4.45
C GLY A 134 -11.77 5.82 -3.40
N SER A 135 -10.68 6.60 -3.42
CA SER A 135 -10.46 7.71 -2.49
C SER A 135 -11.41 8.87 -2.75
N ASN A 136 -11.69 9.20 -4.01
CA ASN A 136 -12.62 10.28 -4.33
C ASN A 136 -14.03 9.97 -3.84
N GLU A 137 -14.53 8.74 -4.04
CA GLU A 137 -15.86 8.36 -3.53
C GLU A 137 -15.89 8.31 -1.99
N ALA A 138 -14.82 7.83 -1.35
CA ALA A 138 -14.68 7.85 0.10
C ALA A 138 -14.70 9.29 0.67
N LEU A 139 -13.99 10.24 0.03
CA LEU A 139 -13.96 11.63 0.46
C LEU A 139 -15.30 12.34 0.23
N VAL A 140 -15.97 12.09 -0.90
CA VAL A 140 -17.33 12.62 -1.13
C VAL A 140 -18.28 12.10 -0.05
N GLY A 141 -18.25 10.80 0.25
CA GLY A 141 -19.06 10.20 1.30
C GLY A 141 -18.78 10.79 2.69
N LEU A 142 -17.49 10.97 3.01
CA LEU A 142 -17.07 11.57 4.28
C LEU A 142 -17.54 13.04 4.40
N LEU A 143 -17.40 13.84 3.34
CA LEU A 143 -17.86 15.23 3.33
C LEU A 143 -19.38 15.35 3.50
N LYS A 144 -20.14 14.46 2.86
CA LYS A 144 -21.60 14.38 3.03
C LYS A 144 -22.00 14.03 4.46
N ALA A 145 -21.26 13.14 5.11
CA ALA A 145 -21.51 12.73 6.49
C ALA A 145 -21.09 13.82 7.51
N ALA A 146 -19.96 14.49 7.28
CA ALA A 146 -19.38 15.45 8.23
C ALA A 146 -19.97 16.86 8.09
N SER A 147 -20.37 17.28 6.89
CA SER A 147 -20.86 18.64 6.62
C SER A 147 -21.93 18.65 5.52
N PRO A 148 -23.11 18.05 5.78
CA PRO A 148 -24.18 17.96 4.79
C PRO A 148 -24.66 19.33 4.31
N GLU A 149 -24.69 20.34 5.19
CA GLU A 149 -25.07 21.71 4.85
C GLU A 149 -24.13 22.34 3.82
N LEU A 150 -22.81 22.13 3.98
CA LEU A 150 -21.80 22.66 3.07
C LEU A 150 -21.91 22.01 1.68
N VAL A 151 -22.16 20.69 1.63
CA VAL A 151 -22.38 19.98 0.36
C VAL A 151 -23.67 20.45 -0.32
N ASN A 152 -24.75 20.69 0.44
CA ASN A 152 -26.02 21.18 -0.10
C ASN A 152 -25.90 22.60 -0.67
N ILE A 153 -25.10 23.48 -0.05
CA ILE A 153 -24.86 24.85 -0.52
C ILE A 153 -23.98 24.88 -1.77
N VAL A 154 -22.88 24.12 -1.76
CA VAL A 154 -21.88 24.12 -2.85
C VAL A 154 -22.38 23.33 -4.07
N GLY A 155 -23.15 22.27 -3.82
CA GLY A 155 -23.67 21.35 -4.83
C GLY A 155 -22.67 20.23 -5.18
N ASP A 156 -23.20 19.01 -5.32
CA ASP A 156 -22.42 17.78 -5.53
C ASP A 156 -21.39 17.85 -6.66
N ARG A 157 -21.76 18.50 -7.78
CA ARG A 157 -20.87 18.63 -8.94
C ARG A 157 -19.64 19.48 -8.63
N LYS A 158 -19.81 20.59 -7.90
CA LYS A 158 -18.70 21.48 -7.54
C LYS A 158 -17.79 20.85 -6.49
N VAL A 159 -18.35 20.13 -5.53
CA VAL A 159 -17.56 19.36 -4.54
C VAL A 159 -16.68 18.33 -5.26
N ARG A 160 -17.23 17.59 -6.22
CA ARG A 160 -16.44 16.60 -6.99
C ARG A 160 -15.32 17.28 -7.79
N VAL A 161 -15.59 18.40 -8.46
CA VAL A 161 -14.56 19.17 -9.19
C VAL A 161 -13.47 19.67 -8.24
N LEU A 162 -13.83 20.20 -7.08
CA LEU A 162 -12.88 20.65 -6.06
C LEU A 162 -11.96 19.51 -5.61
N LEU A 163 -12.51 18.31 -5.38
CA LEU A 163 -11.72 17.12 -5.04
C LEU A 163 -10.78 16.73 -6.18
N VAL A 164 -11.23 16.76 -7.44
CA VAL A 164 -10.35 16.48 -8.60
C VAL A 164 -9.18 17.46 -8.64
N VAL A 165 -9.44 18.77 -8.49
CA VAL A 165 -8.40 19.80 -8.46
C VAL A 165 -7.45 19.58 -7.28
N PHE A 166 -7.98 19.24 -6.10
CA PHE A 166 -7.19 18.92 -4.93
C PHE A 166 -6.25 17.72 -5.17
N PHE A 167 -6.76 16.61 -5.73
CA PHE A 167 -5.93 15.47 -6.09
C PHE A 167 -4.85 15.86 -7.11
N PHE A 168 -5.22 16.60 -8.16
CA PHE A 168 -4.26 17.03 -9.18
C PHE A 168 -3.12 17.86 -8.59
N VAL A 169 -3.45 18.89 -7.80
CA VAL A 169 -2.46 19.78 -7.18
C VAL A 169 -1.57 19.02 -6.20
N THR A 170 -2.13 18.14 -5.37
CA THR A 170 -1.35 17.37 -4.39
C THR A 170 -0.41 16.37 -5.07
N ILE A 171 -0.87 15.66 -6.10
CA ILE A 171 -0.03 14.74 -6.88
C ILE A 171 1.07 15.50 -7.62
N TRP A 172 0.73 16.63 -8.25
CA TRP A 172 1.71 17.46 -8.96
C TRP A 172 2.79 18.00 -8.03
N LEU A 173 2.41 18.46 -6.83
CA LEU A 173 3.35 18.92 -5.82
C LEU A 173 4.24 17.77 -5.32
N ALA A 174 3.66 16.61 -5.02
CA ALA A 174 4.42 15.43 -4.61
C ALA A 174 5.40 14.97 -5.70
N ALA A 175 5.00 14.99 -6.97
CA ALA A 175 5.86 14.66 -8.10
C ALA A 175 6.99 15.68 -8.27
N SER A 176 6.74 16.96 -7.99
CA SER A 176 7.76 18.03 -8.12
C SER A 176 8.80 18.01 -7.00
N LEU A 177 8.48 17.44 -5.84
CA LEU A 177 9.36 17.37 -4.68
C LEU A 177 10.22 16.10 -4.64
N GLU A 178 9.95 15.12 -5.50
CA GLU A 178 10.64 13.82 -5.59
C GLU A 178 10.98 13.19 -4.22
N PRO A 179 10.00 13.05 -3.29
CA PRO A 179 10.28 12.48 -1.99
C PRO A 179 10.71 11.01 -2.12
N PRO A 180 11.68 10.54 -1.32
CA PRO A 180 12.08 9.13 -1.32
C PRO A 180 10.88 8.26 -0.91
N ILE A 181 10.40 7.44 -1.84
CA ILE A 181 9.14 6.69 -1.71
C ILE A 181 9.19 5.71 -0.53
N ILE A 182 10.34 5.05 -0.33
CA ILE A 182 10.50 4.05 0.74
C ILE A 182 10.37 4.71 2.12
N SER A 183 10.99 5.88 2.31
CA SER A 183 10.89 6.64 3.56
C SER A 183 9.49 7.21 3.75
N ALA A 184 8.88 7.77 2.70
CA ALA A 184 7.51 8.28 2.78
C ALA A 184 6.51 7.19 3.21
N ILE A 185 6.64 5.97 2.66
CA ILE A 185 5.81 4.82 3.04
C ILE A 185 6.08 4.39 4.49
N ALA A 186 7.35 4.19 4.85
CA ALA A 186 7.74 3.63 6.13
C ALA A 186 7.45 4.57 7.30
N ASP A 187 7.68 5.87 7.09
CA ASP A 187 7.54 6.86 8.13
C ASP A 187 6.10 7.37 8.10
N LEU A 188 5.67 8.05 7.04
CA LEU A 188 4.38 8.74 7.08
C LEU A 188 3.16 7.80 6.99
N PHE A 189 3.11 6.88 6.02
CA PHE A 189 1.87 6.17 5.69
C PHE A 189 1.63 4.88 6.48
N ALA A 190 2.71 4.18 6.82
CA ALA A 190 2.69 2.93 7.56
C ALA A 190 1.87 2.96 8.87
N PRO A 191 1.98 3.98 9.76
CA PRO A 191 1.25 3.94 11.03
C PRO A 191 -0.25 4.12 10.81
N PHE A 192 -0.65 5.04 9.91
CA PHE A 192 -2.06 5.27 9.59
C PHE A 192 -2.68 4.04 8.94
N ILE A 193 -1.98 3.41 7.99
CA ILE A 193 -2.50 2.21 7.33
C ILE A 193 -2.56 1.02 8.28
N ALA A 194 -1.59 0.84 9.17
CA ALA A 194 -1.67 -0.22 10.18
C ALA A 194 -2.89 -0.03 11.10
N ILE A 195 -3.19 1.20 11.52
CA ILE A 195 -4.37 1.50 12.31
C ILE A 195 -5.65 1.22 11.51
N ILE A 196 -5.74 1.71 10.28
CA ILE A 196 -6.93 1.56 9.42
C ILE A 196 -7.16 0.09 9.04
N LEU A 197 -6.10 -0.67 8.75
CA LEU A 197 -6.21 -2.04 8.26
C LEU A 197 -6.42 -3.06 9.39
N PHE A 198 -5.77 -2.88 10.54
CA PHE A 198 -5.83 -3.85 11.64
C PHE A 198 -6.71 -3.42 12.80
N LEU A 199 -6.58 -2.18 13.28
CA LEU A 199 -7.22 -1.76 14.52
C LEU A 199 -8.65 -1.23 14.31
N LEU A 200 -8.85 -0.43 13.25
CA LEU A 200 -10.15 0.13 12.90
C LEU A 200 -11.24 -0.94 12.68
N PRO A 201 -11.04 -2.02 11.90
CA PRO A 201 -12.06 -3.05 11.76
C PRO A 201 -12.35 -3.77 13.07
N MET A 202 -11.34 -3.99 13.93
CA MET A 202 -11.53 -4.62 15.24
C MET A 202 -12.33 -3.73 16.19
N TYR A 203 -12.13 -2.41 16.11
CA TYR A 203 -12.95 -1.43 16.79
C TYR A 203 -14.38 -1.43 16.24
N ALA A 204 -14.55 -1.40 14.92
CA ALA A 204 -15.84 -1.37 14.25
C ALA A 204 -16.71 -2.60 14.55
N ILE A 205 -16.11 -3.81 14.62
CA ILE A 205 -16.82 -5.04 15.00
C ILE A 205 -17.43 -4.92 16.41
N ARG A 206 -16.78 -4.17 17.32
CA ARG A 206 -17.28 -3.98 18.69
C ARG A 206 -18.39 -2.93 18.76
N THR A 207 -18.24 -1.82 18.03
CA THR A 207 -19.13 -0.65 18.14
C THR A 207 -20.31 -0.66 17.19
N VAL A 208 -20.18 -1.26 16.00
CA VAL A 208 -21.22 -1.24 14.97
C VAL A 208 -22.12 -2.48 15.07
N PRO A 209 -23.43 -2.33 15.36
CA PRO A 209 -24.34 -3.48 15.53
C PRO A 209 -24.41 -4.40 14.31
N ALA A 210 -24.33 -3.85 13.10
CA ALA A 210 -24.36 -4.61 11.86
C ALA A 210 -23.17 -5.59 11.70
N LEU A 211 -22.04 -5.32 12.36
CA LEU A 211 -20.85 -6.18 12.36
C LEU A 211 -20.82 -7.16 13.53
N ALA A 212 -21.85 -7.19 14.38
CA ALA A 212 -21.88 -8.03 15.56
C ALA A 212 -21.74 -9.54 15.24
N LYS A 213 -22.14 -9.97 14.04
CA LYS A 213 -21.97 -11.34 13.55
C LYS A 213 -20.51 -11.81 13.47
N TYR A 214 -19.54 -10.89 13.40
CA TYR A 214 -18.10 -11.20 13.36
C TYR A 214 -17.42 -11.12 14.74
N LYS A 215 -18.18 -10.91 15.82
CA LYS A 215 -17.63 -10.89 17.19
C LYS A 215 -17.16 -12.28 17.61
N GLY A 216 -16.14 -12.32 18.46
CA GLY A 216 -15.67 -13.55 19.11
C GLY A 216 -14.79 -14.49 18.26
N ALA A 217 -14.54 -14.17 16.98
CA ALA A 217 -13.64 -14.96 16.16
C ALA A 217 -12.18 -14.88 16.67
N LEU A 218 -11.47 -16.02 16.74
CA LEU A 218 -10.05 -16.07 17.13
C LEU A 218 -9.16 -15.23 16.20
N SER A 219 -9.55 -15.10 14.93
CA SER A 219 -8.89 -14.22 13.97
C SER A 219 -8.85 -12.76 14.44
N ASN A 220 -9.85 -12.30 15.20
CA ASN A 220 -9.88 -10.92 15.70
C ASN A 220 -8.72 -10.64 16.68
N ILE A 221 -8.37 -11.64 17.50
CA ILE A 221 -7.24 -11.55 18.42
C ILE A 221 -5.94 -11.46 17.62
N PHE A 222 -5.77 -12.34 16.63
CA PHE A 222 -4.59 -12.33 15.76
C PHE A 222 -4.41 -10.99 15.03
N VAL A 223 -5.47 -10.47 14.40
CA VAL A 223 -5.45 -9.19 13.67
C VAL A 223 -5.12 -8.03 14.63
N THR A 224 -5.68 -8.03 15.84
CA THR A 224 -5.38 -6.99 16.84
C THR A 224 -3.92 -7.02 17.28
N ILE A 225 -3.38 -8.21 17.60
CA ILE A 225 -1.97 -8.37 18.01
C ILE A 225 -1.03 -7.97 16.87
N ALA A 226 -1.28 -8.45 15.66
CA ALA A 226 -0.49 -8.10 14.47
C ALA A 226 -0.51 -6.59 14.21
N GLY A 227 -1.67 -5.94 14.37
CA GLY A 227 -1.82 -4.50 14.28
C GLY A 227 -0.98 -3.75 15.32
N LEU A 228 -1.06 -4.14 16.59
CA LEU A 228 -0.28 -3.53 17.67
C LEU A 228 1.23 -3.71 17.45
N VAL A 229 1.67 -4.89 17.01
CA VAL A 229 3.08 -5.15 16.66
C VAL A 229 3.51 -4.25 15.51
N THR A 230 2.70 -4.09 14.47
CA THR A 230 3.02 -3.24 13.32
C THR A 230 3.08 -1.76 13.71
N VAL A 231 2.12 -1.28 14.50
CA VAL A 231 2.12 0.11 14.99
C VAL A 231 3.34 0.36 15.88
N SER A 232 3.67 -0.55 16.80
CA SER A 232 4.88 -0.41 17.64
C SER A 232 6.17 -0.40 16.81
N ALA A 233 6.26 -1.23 15.78
CA ALA A 233 7.41 -1.25 14.87
C ALA A 233 7.57 0.08 14.13
N THR A 234 6.44 0.68 13.72
CA THR A 234 6.44 1.96 13.04
C THR A 234 6.85 3.10 13.97
N LEU A 235 6.33 3.12 15.20
CA LEU A 235 6.71 4.11 16.21
C LEU A 235 8.20 4.07 16.55
N ARG A 236 8.82 2.88 16.56
CA ARG A 236 10.28 2.74 16.74
C ARG A 236 11.09 3.30 15.58
N ASN A 237 10.55 3.37 14.36
CA ASN A 237 11.24 4.00 13.24
C ASN A 237 11.14 5.55 13.30
N PHE A 238 10.12 6.09 13.96
CA PHE A 238 9.93 7.54 14.15
C PHE A 238 10.78 8.16 15.27
N PHE A 239 11.11 7.40 16.32
CA PHE A 239 11.87 7.84 17.48
C PHE A 239 13.24 7.18 17.54
#